data_AF-A0A931R788-F1
#
_entry.id   AF-A0A931R788-F1
#
_cell.length_a   1.000
_cell.length_b   1.000
_cell.length_c   1.000
_cell.angle_alpha   90.00
_cell.angle_beta   90.00
_cell.angle_gamma   90.00
#
_symmetry.space_group_name_H-M   'P 1'
#
loop_
_entity.id
_entity.type
_entity.pdbx_description
1 polymer ?
#
loop_
_entity_poly.entity_id
_entity_poly.type
_entity_poly.pdbx_seq_one_letter_code
_entity_poly.pdbx_strand_id
1 'polypeptide(L)'
;MLTDKKGEAAAREIEEWANRIATRLDEGLKVNVYDDADSNTYVLRLASGARVLIFRLSESQVRTDGREAECERTLLRKIKDLWNLL
;
A
#
# COMPACT_ATOMS: atom_id res chain seq x y z
N MET A 1 -12.69 -6.79 2.58
CA MET A 1 -11.29 -7.28 2.59
C MET A 1 -10.58 -6.75 1.35
N LEU A 2 -9.25 -6.55 1.37
CA LEU A 2 -8.51 -6.09 0.18
C LEU A 2 -8.23 -7.21 -0.84
N THR A 3 -7.90 -8.41 -0.36
CA THR A 3 -7.62 -9.59 -1.19
C THR A 3 -7.87 -10.85 -0.39
N ASP A 4 -8.41 -11.89 -1.03
CA ASP A 4 -8.54 -13.24 -0.47
C ASP A 4 -7.27 -14.09 -0.68
N LYS A 5 -6.38 -13.63 -1.58
CA LYS A 5 -5.14 -14.30 -1.99
C LYS A 5 -4.05 -14.17 -0.93
N LYS A 6 -2.91 -14.81 -1.21
CA LYS A 6 -1.69 -14.79 -0.40
C LYS A 6 -0.45 -14.55 -1.26
N GLY A 7 0.63 -14.16 -0.60
CA GLY A 7 1.95 -14.06 -1.21
C GLY A 7 1.96 -13.04 -2.36
N GLU A 8 2.79 -13.32 -3.37
CA GLU A 8 2.91 -12.47 -4.56
C GLU A 8 1.58 -12.17 -5.28
N ALA A 9 0.62 -13.10 -5.25
CA ALA A 9 -0.69 -12.88 -5.85
C ALA A 9 -1.50 -11.82 -5.10
N ALA A 10 -1.41 -11.80 -3.77
CA ALA A 10 -1.98 -10.74 -2.94
C ALA A 10 -1.21 -9.42 -3.10
N ALA A 11 0.13 -9.48 -3.13
CA ALA A 11 0.97 -8.30 -3.32
C ALA A 11 0.58 -7.54 -4.59
N ARG A 12 0.35 -8.25 -5.70
CA ARG A 12 -0.11 -7.65 -6.95
C ARG A 12 -1.48 -6.96 -6.83
N GLU A 13 -2.46 -7.59 -6.17
CA GLU A 13 -3.79 -6.97 -6.00
C GLU A 13 -3.73 -5.74 -5.10
N ILE A 14 -2.91 -5.80 -4.04
CA ILE A 14 -2.66 -4.66 -3.15
C ILE A 14 -1.94 -3.54 -3.91
N GLU A 15 -1.00 -3.87 -4.81
CA GLU A 15 -0.33 -2.89 -5.67
C GLU A 15 -1.32 -2.20 -6.60
N GLU A 16 -2.15 -2.96 -7.30
CA GLU A 16 -3.19 -2.43 -8.20
C GLU A 16 -4.18 -1.55 -7.42
N TRP A 17 -4.63 -1.99 -6.25
CA TRP A 17 -5.49 -1.21 -5.36
C TRP A 17 -4.84 0.10 -4.91
N ALA A 18 -3.60 0.04 -4.41
CA ALA A 18 -2.91 1.21 -3.89
C ALA A 18 -2.59 2.23 -4.99
N ASN A 19 -2.20 1.77 -6.18
CA ASN A 19 -1.97 2.66 -7.32
C ASN A 19 -3.25 3.33 -7.80
N ARG A 20 -4.41 2.64 -7.81
CA ARG A 20 -5.70 3.30 -8.16
C ARG A 20 -6.03 4.48 -7.24
N ILE A 21 -5.68 4.40 -5.96
CA ILE A 21 -5.89 5.50 -5.01
C ILE A 21 -4.84 6.60 -5.22
N ALA A 22 -3.56 6.21 -5.34
CA ALA A 22 -2.45 7.14 -5.48
C ALA A 22 -2.57 8.00 -6.75
N THR A 23 -2.84 7.39 -7.91
CA THR A 23 -2.93 8.12 -9.19
C THR A 23 -4.13 9.06 -9.28
N ARG A 24 -5.20 8.80 -8.51
CA ARG A 24 -6.33 9.75 -8.39
C ARG A 24 -5.96 11.02 -7.64
N LEU A 25 -4.94 10.96 -6.78
CA LEU A 25 -4.49 12.08 -5.98
C LEU A 25 -3.37 12.86 -6.65
N ASP A 26 -2.43 12.15 -7.29
CA ASP A 26 -1.28 12.73 -7.98
C ASP A 26 -0.72 11.69 -8.96
N GLU A 27 -0.70 12.03 -10.26
CA GLU A 27 -0.21 11.15 -11.33
C GLU A 27 1.28 10.82 -11.21
N GLY A 28 2.04 11.62 -10.46
CA GLY A 28 3.44 11.38 -10.14
C GLY A 28 3.67 10.36 -9.03
N LEU A 29 2.62 9.89 -8.34
CA LEU A 29 2.72 8.86 -7.31
C LEU A 29 2.75 7.46 -7.92
N LYS A 30 3.68 6.65 -7.43
CA LYS A 30 3.77 5.23 -7.73
C LYS A 30 3.88 4.42 -6.46
N VAL A 31 3.08 3.36 -6.34
CA VAL A 31 3.19 2.37 -5.27
C VAL A 31 3.75 1.07 -5.83
N ASN A 32 4.74 0.50 -5.16
CA ASN A 32 5.16 -0.87 -5.40
C ASN A 32 4.94 -1.72 -4.16
N VAL A 33 4.51 -2.97 -4.34
CA VAL A 33 4.21 -3.87 -3.23
C VAL A 33 4.97 -5.17 -3.36
N TYR A 34 5.59 -5.60 -2.26
CA TYR A 34 6.35 -6.85 -2.17
C TYR A 34 5.79 -7.69 -1.04
N ASP A 35 5.71 -9.00 -1.23
CA ASP A 35 5.42 -9.94 -0.14
C ASP A 35 6.68 -10.17 0.70
N ASP A 36 6.53 -10.07 2.02
CA ASP A 36 7.54 -10.45 3.01
C ASP A 36 6.96 -11.62 3.82
N ALA A 37 7.13 -12.81 3.25
CA ALA A 37 6.59 -14.06 3.78
C ALA A 37 7.13 -14.38 5.19
N ASP A 38 8.37 -14.00 5.49
CA ASP A 38 9.00 -14.26 6.80
C ASP A 38 8.28 -13.49 7.92
N SER A 39 7.77 -12.29 7.60
CA SER A 39 7.05 -11.45 8.57
C SER A 39 5.52 -11.49 8.42
N ASN A 40 4.99 -12.22 7.44
CA ASN A 40 3.57 -12.20 7.04
C ASN A 40 3.07 -10.76 6.80
N THR A 41 3.88 -9.95 6.11
CA THR A 41 3.52 -8.57 5.76
C THR A 41 3.71 -8.29 4.28
N TYR A 42 3.01 -7.28 3.79
CA TYR A 42 3.23 -6.69 2.50
C TYR A 42 3.96 -5.37 2.69
N VAL A 43 5.09 -5.20 2.01
CA VAL A 43 5.91 -3.98 2.05
C VAL A 43 5.46 -3.07 0.91
N LEU A 44 4.94 -1.89 1.25
CA LEU A 44 4.52 -0.88 0.29
C LEU A 44 5.59 0.21 0.19
N ARG A 45 6.12 0.38 -1.02
CA ARG A 45 7.05 1.45 -1.40
C ARG A 45 6.27 2.52 -2.16
N LEU A 46 5.98 3.62 -1.49
CA LEU A 46 5.36 4.80 -2.10
C LEU A 46 6.45 5.75 -2.58
N ALA A 47 6.40 6.17 -3.84
CA ALA A 47 7.37 7.07 -4.44
C ALA A 47 6.72 8.25 -5.17
N SER A 48 7.36 9.42 -5.08
CA SER A 48 7.04 10.65 -5.85
C SER A 48 8.35 11.35 -6.21
N GLY A 49 8.74 11.31 -7.49
CA GLY A 49 10.04 11.79 -7.94
C GLY A 49 11.20 11.11 -7.19
N ALA A 50 12.04 11.91 -6.53
CA ALA A 50 13.18 11.42 -5.73
C ALA A 50 12.79 10.95 -4.31
N ARG A 51 11.54 11.16 -3.88
CA ARG A 51 11.10 10.87 -2.52
C ARG A 51 10.48 9.48 -2.45
N VAL A 52 10.79 8.77 -1.36
CA VAL A 52 10.30 7.42 -1.12
C VAL A 52 9.90 7.29 0.35
N LEU A 53 8.74 6.68 0.59
CA LEU A 53 8.27 6.29 1.90
C LEU A 53 7.92 4.80 1.86
N ILE A 54 8.45 4.04 2.82
CA ILE A 54 8.19 2.60 2.96
C ILE A 54 7.32 2.38 4.19
N PHE A 55 6.29 1.56 4.06
CA PHE A 55 5.47 1.10 5.17
C PHE A 55 4.98 -0.32 4.92
N ARG A 56 4.36 -0.93 5.93
CA ARG A 56 3.89 -2.31 5.88
C ARG A 56 2.40 -2.40 6.19
N LEU A 57 1.74 -3.36 5.56
CA LEU A 57 0.43 -3.87 5.97
C LEU A 57 0.59 -5.34 6.34
N SER A 58 0.07 -5.76 7.49
CA SER A 58 0.09 -7.18 7.84
C SER A 58 -0.89 -7.98 6.98
N GLU A 59 -0.61 -9.28 6.79
CA GLU A 59 -1.54 -10.18 6.10
C GLU A 59 -2.94 -10.15 6.75
N SER A 60 -2.98 -10.09 8.08
CA SER A 60 -4.23 -9.98 8.83
C SER A 60 -5.03 -8.71 8.49
N GLN A 61 -4.37 -7.58 8.22
CA GLN A 61 -5.05 -6.33 7.89
C GLN A 61 -5.69 -6.37 6.52
N VAL A 62 -4.99 -6.92 5.53
CA VAL A 62 -5.46 -6.93 4.14
C VAL A 62 -6.49 -8.03 3.88
N ARG A 63 -6.47 -9.12 4.66
CA ARG A 63 -7.36 -10.28 4.52
C ARG A 63 -8.57 -10.30 5.47
N THR A 64 -8.72 -9.29 6.33
CA THR A 64 -9.90 -9.20 7.22
C THR A 64 -10.99 -8.33 6.61
N ASP A 65 -12.23 -8.80 6.68
CA ASP A 65 -13.37 -8.00 6.26
C ASP A 65 -13.59 -6.75 7.12
N GLY A 66 -14.03 -5.67 6.48
CA GLY A 66 -14.18 -4.37 7.11
C GLY A 66 -12.89 -3.59 7.38
N ARG A 67 -11.70 -4.17 7.15
CA ARG A 67 -10.40 -3.47 7.37
C ARG A 67 -9.85 -2.73 6.15
N GLU A 68 -10.50 -2.83 4.99
CA GLU A 68 -10.10 -2.09 3.78
C GLU A 68 -10.05 -0.58 4.03
N ALA A 69 -11.07 0.00 4.69
CA ALA A 69 -11.09 1.42 5.02
C ALA A 69 -9.97 1.84 6.00
N GLU A 70 -9.44 0.93 6.82
CA GLU A 70 -8.27 1.18 7.67
C GLU A 70 -6.98 1.20 6.84
N CYS A 71 -6.85 0.25 5.91
CA CYS A 71 -5.72 0.21 4.98
C CYS A 71 -5.69 1.46 4.09
N GLU A 72 -6.85 1.87 3.57
CA GLU A 72 -6.99 3.10 2.77
C GLU A 72 -6.63 4.34 3.59
N ARG A 73 -7.17 4.49 4.81
CA ARG A 73 -6.79 5.60 5.71
C ARG A 73 -5.29 5.63 5.99
N THR A 74 -4.66 4.47 6.12
CA THR A 74 -3.21 4.37 6.31
C THR A 74 -2.45 4.83 5.07
N LEU A 75 -2.85 4.37 3.88
CA LEU A 75 -2.26 4.79 2.61
C LEU A 75 -2.38 6.30 2.39
N LEU A 76 -3.57 6.87 2.60
CA LEU A 76 -3.82 8.31 2.47
C LEU A 76 -2.96 9.13 3.42
N ARG A 77 -2.79 8.66 4.66
CA ARG A 77 -1.87 9.30 5.61
C ARG A 77 -0.43 9.24 5.10
N LYS A 78 0.02 8.12 4.56
CA LYS A 78 1.38 7.97 4.02
C LYS A 78 1.65 8.81 2.78
N ILE A 79 0.65 9.01 1.92
CA ILE A 79 0.72 9.96 0.81
C ILE A 79 0.90 11.39 1.33
N LYS A 80 0.10 11.79 2.32
CA LYS A 80 0.25 13.10 2.96
C LYS A 80 1.61 13.26 3.64
N ASP A 81 2.08 12.24 4.36
CA ASP A 81 3.41 12.22 4.99
C ASP A 81 4.51 12.44 3.93
N LEU A 82 4.44 11.76 2.79
CA LEU A 82 5.40 11.89 1.69
C LEU A 82 5.43 13.32 1.11
N TRP A 83 4.26 13.94 0.90
CA TRP A 83 4.20 15.33 0.45
C TRP A 83 4.76 16.31 1.48
N ASN A 84 4.56 16.05 2.77
CA ASN A 84 5.07 16.87 3.86
C ASN A 84 6.58 16.70 4.13
N LEU A 85 7.29 15.86 3.35
CA LEU A 85 8.77 15.86 3.31
C LEU A 85 9.33 17.02 2.47
N LEU A 86 8.51 18.07 2.27
CA LEU A 86 8.85 19.38 1.72
C LEU A 86 9.32 20.31 2.84
#